data_AF-A0A6M1MPW3-F1
#
_entry.id   AF-A0A6M1MPW3-F1
#
_cell.length_a   1.000
_cell.length_b   1.000
_cell.length_c   1.000
_cell.angle_alpha   90.00
_cell.angle_beta   90.00
_cell.angle_gamma   90.00
#
_symmetry.space_group_name_H-M   'P 1'
#
loop_
_entity.id
_entity.type
_entity.pdbx_description
1 polymer ?
#
loop_
_entity_poly.entity_id
_entity_poly.type
_entity_poly.pdbx_seq_one_letter_code
_entity_poly.pdbx_strand_id
1 'polypeptide(L)'
;IWDRFLAFNLARGNDKVPAGFLLGFMRRWRTSPSTGIRPEAAPISTSEQAPDPRQRELHDQIKAAPSGNRQFHASDLCRLIGPAAYEARVLDVIQRFGCPRFTATLAVHGRAVMSGEISR
;
A
#
# COMPACT_ATOMS: atom_id res chain seq x y z
N ILE A 1 0.09 -13.87 -25.53
CA ILE A 1 0.99 -12.96 -24.78
C ILE A 1 2.29 -12.75 -25.55
N TRP A 2 2.95 -13.82 -25.98
CA TRP A 2 4.17 -13.77 -26.80
C TRP A 2 4.00 -12.94 -28.09
N ASP A 3 2.92 -13.13 -28.84
CA ASP A 3 2.67 -12.36 -30.08
C ASP A 3 2.47 -10.87 -29.82
N ARG A 4 1.87 -10.51 -28.68
CA ARG A 4 1.71 -9.11 -28.26
C ARG A 4 3.01 -8.49 -27.78
N PHE A 5 3.89 -9.28 -27.16
CA PHE A 5 5.25 -8.84 -26.84
C PHE A 5 6.05 -8.56 -28.11
N LEU A 6 5.99 -9.44 -29.10
CA LEU A 6 6.65 -9.23 -30.40
C LEU A 6 6.08 -8.01 -31.11
N ALA A 7 4.76 -7.88 -31.22
CA ALA A 7 4.11 -6.72 -31.84
C ALA A 7 4.44 -5.40 -31.13
N PHE A 8 4.50 -5.39 -29.79
CA PHE A 8 4.87 -4.20 -29.01
C PHE A 8 6.32 -3.76 -29.23
N ASN A 9 7.26 -4.70 -29.34
CA ASN A 9 8.66 -4.38 -29.57
C ASN A 9 8.91 -3.99 -31.05
N LEU A 10 8.25 -4.64 -31.99
CA LEU A 10 8.28 -4.29 -33.41
C LEU A 10 7.73 -2.89 -33.67
N ALA A 11 6.61 -2.51 -33.05
CA ALA A 11 6.05 -1.16 -33.13
C ALA A 11 7.00 -0.08 -32.58
N ARG A 12 7.98 -0.46 -31.76
CA ARG A 12 9.03 0.41 -31.21
C ARG A 12 10.37 0.27 -31.93
N GLY A 13 10.42 -0.46 -33.05
CA GLY A 13 11.62 -0.65 -33.87
C GLY A 13 12.66 -1.61 -33.26
N ASN A 14 12.30 -2.36 -32.22
CA ASN A 14 13.21 -3.29 -31.54
C ASN A 14 12.97 -4.72 -32.00
N ASP A 15 13.54 -5.08 -33.15
CA ASP A 15 13.42 -6.42 -33.75
C ASP A 15 14.16 -7.51 -32.94
N LYS A 16 15.23 -7.15 -32.23
CA LYS A 16 16.00 -8.07 -31.37
C LYS A 16 16.08 -7.55 -29.94
N VAL A 17 15.22 -8.07 -29.08
CA VAL A 17 15.15 -7.71 -27.67
C VAL A 17 15.84 -8.77 -26.79
N PRO A 18 16.71 -8.38 -25.85
CA PRO A 18 17.28 -9.32 -24.87
C PRO A 18 16.18 -9.99 -24.03
N ALA A 19 16.40 -11.25 -23.63
CA ALA A 19 15.43 -12.04 -22.87
C ALA A 19 14.91 -11.35 -21.58
N GLY A 20 15.70 -10.44 -20.99
CA GLY A 20 15.29 -9.64 -19.83
C GLY A 20 14.10 -8.70 -20.07
N PHE A 21 13.85 -8.27 -21.31
CA PHE A 21 12.70 -7.40 -21.64
C PHE A 21 11.36 -8.13 -21.51
N LEU A 22 11.36 -9.44 -21.73
CA LEU A 22 10.17 -10.27 -21.53
C LEU A 22 9.74 -10.27 -20.07
N LEU A 23 10.70 -10.33 -19.12
CA LEU A 23 10.38 -10.34 -17.69
C LEU A 23 9.72 -9.04 -17.23
N GLY A 24 10.26 -7.89 -17.68
CA GLY A 24 9.67 -6.57 -17.42
C GLY A 24 8.29 -6.42 -18.06
N PHE A 25 8.13 -6.90 -19.30
CA PHE A 25 6.85 -6.91 -20.00
C PHE A 25 5.82 -7.79 -19.29
N MET A 26 6.19 -9.01 -18.89
CA MET A 26 5.31 -9.94 -18.16
C MET A 26 4.89 -9.40 -16.79
N ARG A 27 5.77 -8.66 -16.10
CA ARG A 27 5.45 -8.01 -14.81
C ARG A 27 4.37 -6.95 -14.99
N ARG A 28 4.52 -6.09 -16.00
CA ARG A 28 3.54 -5.04 -16.33
C ARG A 28 2.26 -5.62 -16.93
N TRP A 29 2.37 -6.68 -17.74
CA TRP A 29 1.25 -7.40 -18.35
C TRP A 29 0.35 -8.04 -17.29
N ARG A 30 0.92 -8.66 -16.26
CA ARG A 30 0.16 -9.22 -15.13
C ARG A 30 -0.50 -8.18 -14.23
N THR A 31 -0.01 -6.93 -14.24
CA THR A 31 -0.58 -5.83 -13.44
C THR A 31 -1.53 -4.92 -14.23
N SER A 32 -1.72 -5.16 -15.53
CA SER A 32 -2.74 -4.48 -16.33
C SER A 32 -4.02 -5.33 -16.33
N PRO A 33 -5.20 -4.78 -15.98
CA PRO A 33 -6.46 -5.51 -16.06
C PRO A 33 -6.69 -5.86 -17.53
N SER A 34 -6.59 -7.14 -17.86
CA SER A 34 -6.75 -7.64 -19.22
C SER A 34 -8.23 -7.78 -19.53
N THR A 35 -8.72 -7.04 -20.53
CA THR A 35 -10.05 -7.20 -21.09
C THR A 35 -10.17 -8.58 -21.79
N GLY A 36 -11.06 -9.45 -21.28
CA GLY A 36 -11.58 -10.70 -21.88
C GLY A 36 -10.67 -11.94 -21.75
N ILE A 37 -11.09 -13.16 -21.34
CA ILE A 37 -12.40 -13.85 -21.26
C ILE A 37 -12.37 -14.78 -20.02
N ARG A 38 -13.50 -14.91 -19.33
CA ARG A 38 -13.76 -15.66 -18.08
C ARG A 38 -14.13 -17.14 -18.35
N PRO A 39 -13.94 -18.08 -17.40
CA PRO A 39 -15.12 -18.75 -16.85
C PRO A 39 -15.18 -18.76 -15.32
N GLU A 40 -16.39 -18.47 -14.87
CA GLU A 40 -17.03 -18.66 -13.58
C GLU A 40 -16.23 -19.21 -12.39
N ALA A 41 -15.80 -18.29 -11.53
CA ALA A 41 -16.07 -18.36 -10.10
C ALA A 41 -16.23 -16.90 -9.61
N ALA A 42 -17.46 -16.48 -9.37
CA ALA A 42 -17.75 -15.18 -8.78
C ALA A 42 -17.72 -15.28 -7.24
N PRO A 43 -17.63 -14.18 -6.48
CA PRO A 43 -17.09 -12.85 -6.82
C PRO A 43 -16.16 -12.30 -5.72
N ILE A 44 -15.12 -11.51 -6.04
CA ILE A 44 -14.86 -10.29 -5.26
C ILE A 44 -14.42 -9.19 -6.22
N SER A 45 -15.30 -8.21 -6.33
CA SER A 45 -15.22 -6.99 -7.10
C SER A 45 -13.87 -6.29 -6.98
N THR A 46 -13.08 -6.25 -8.06
CA THR A 46 -12.19 -5.11 -8.30
C THR A 46 -13.07 -3.94 -8.71
N SER A 47 -13.56 -3.22 -7.71
CA SER A 47 -14.14 -1.92 -7.94
C SER A 47 -12.98 -0.94 -8.13
N GLU A 48 -12.98 -0.21 -9.25
CA GLU A 48 -12.46 1.16 -9.31
C GLU A 48 -13.28 2.04 -8.35
N GLN A 49 -13.28 1.70 -7.06
CA GLN A 49 -13.88 2.51 -6.04
C GLN A 49 -12.88 3.63 -5.76
N ALA A 50 -13.35 4.87 -5.85
CA ALA A 50 -12.84 5.97 -5.05
C ALA A 50 -12.28 5.40 -3.73
N PRO A 51 -10.98 5.60 -3.39
CA PRO A 51 -10.33 4.78 -2.38
C PRO A 51 -11.23 4.70 -1.15
N ASP A 52 -11.50 3.47 -0.69
CA ASP A 52 -12.38 3.18 0.44
C ASP A 52 -12.13 4.27 1.49
N PRO A 53 -13.15 4.98 1.98
CA PRO A 53 -12.97 6.06 2.96
C PRO A 53 -12.02 5.66 4.10
N ARG A 54 -12.01 4.38 4.49
CA ARG A 54 -11.07 3.82 5.49
C ARG A 54 -9.61 3.84 5.00
N GLN A 55 -9.38 3.52 3.74
CA GLN A 55 -8.05 3.52 3.15
C GLN A 55 -7.50 4.94 2.93
N ARG A 56 -8.39 5.92 2.67
CA ARG A 56 -8.04 7.35 2.69
C ARG A 56 -7.63 7.80 4.09
N GLU A 57 -8.44 7.46 5.09
CA GLU A 57 -8.15 7.78 6.49
C GLU A 57 -6.77 7.23 6.93
N LEU A 58 -6.50 5.95 6.62
CA LEU A 58 -5.20 5.34 6.93
C LEU A 58 -4.05 6.11 6.26
N HIS A 59 -4.23 6.49 4.99
CA HIS A 59 -3.20 7.19 4.24
C HIS A 59 -2.94 8.62 4.78
N ASP A 60 -3.99 9.32 5.19
CA ASP A 60 -3.87 10.65 5.81
C ASP A 60 -3.16 10.57 7.16
N GLN A 61 -3.47 9.54 7.96
CA GLN A 61 -2.73 9.23 9.19
C GLN A 61 -1.25 8.96 8.89
N ILE A 62 -0.93 8.11 7.92
CA ILE A 62 0.48 7.82 7.56
C ILE A 62 1.22 9.07 7.11
N LYS A 63 0.56 9.96 6.35
CA LYS A 63 1.16 11.24 5.89
C LYS A 63 1.47 12.20 7.04
N ALA A 64 0.64 12.21 8.08
CA ALA A 64 0.85 13.02 9.28
C ALA A 64 1.98 12.46 10.17
N ALA A 65 2.34 11.18 10.00
CA ALA A 65 3.31 10.51 10.85
C ALA A 65 4.71 11.15 10.76
N PRO A 66 5.43 11.30 11.89
CA PRO A 66 6.78 11.82 11.92
C PRO A 66 7.76 10.72 11.49
N SER A 67 8.12 10.68 10.20
CA SER A 67 8.89 9.57 9.63
C SER A 67 10.39 9.61 9.93
N GLY A 68 10.93 10.77 10.32
CA GLY A 68 12.37 10.99 10.56
C GLY A 68 12.87 10.54 11.92
N ASN A 69 12.09 10.73 13.00
CA ASN A 69 12.52 10.46 14.38
C ASN A 69 11.58 9.52 15.14
N ARG A 70 11.07 8.48 14.46
CA ARG A 70 9.98 7.62 14.96
C ARG A 70 10.22 6.98 16.32
N GLN A 71 11.45 6.62 16.63
CA GLN A 71 11.80 5.98 17.90
C GLN A 71 11.59 6.94 19.09
N PHE A 72 11.87 8.23 18.88
CA PHE A 72 11.61 9.28 19.85
C PHE A 72 10.10 9.46 20.06
N HIS A 73 9.33 9.57 18.97
CA HIS A 73 7.87 9.70 19.04
C HIS A 73 7.17 8.47 19.62
N ALA A 74 7.69 7.26 19.38
CA ALA A 74 7.22 6.05 20.02
C ALA A 74 7.47 6.09 21.53
N SER A 75 8.64 6.58 21.95
CA SER A 75 8.97 6.74 23.38
C SER A 75 8.09 7.79 24.06
N ASP A 76 7.87 8.95 23.41
CA ASP A 76 6.97 9.99 23.91
C ASP A 76 5.54 9.50 24.03
N LEU A 77 5.03 8.82 23.00
CA LEU A 77 3.68 8.27 23.04
C LEU A 77 3.57 7.18 24.11
N CYS A 78 4.53 6.27 24.20
CA CYS A 78 4.59 5.29 25.29
C CYS A 78 4.68 5.94 26.68
N ARG A 79 5.33 7.09 26.83
CA ARG A 79 5.36 7.85 28.10
C ARG A 79 4.00 8.46 28.43
N LEU A 80 3.24 8.89 27.43
CA LEU A 80 1.92 9.51 27.60
C LEU A 80 0.81 8.49 27.89
N ILE A 81 0.76 7.39 27.13
CA ILE A 81 -0.34 6.42 27.19
C ILE A 81 0.04 5.08 27.81
N GLY A 82 1.35 4.84 28.02
CA GLY A 82 1.87 3.55 28.47
C GLY A 82 2.08 2.55 27.32
N PRO A 83 3.01 1.60 27.49
CA PRO A 83 3.36 0.63 26.44
C PRO A 83 2.19 -0.30 26.08
N ALA A 84 1.37 -0.70 27.05
CA ALA A 84 0.22 -1.57 26.81
C ALA A 84 -0.87 -0.88 25.96
N ALA A 85 -1.17 0.39 26.24
CA ALA A 85 -2.14 1.15 25.46
C ALA A 85 -1.62 1.45 24.05
N TYR A 86 -0.32 1.69 23.92
CA TYR A 86 0.33 1.85 22.62
C TYR A 86 0.17 0.59 21.76
N GLU A 87 0.50 -0.58 22.30
CA GLU A 87 0.32 -1.86 21.60
C GLU A 87 -1.15 -2.13 21.25
N ALA A 88 -2.08 -1.83 22.15
CA ALA A 88 -3.51 -1.95 21.88
C ALA A 88 -3.95 -1.06 20.70
N ARG A 89 -3.47 0.18 20.63
CA ARG A 89 -3.74 1.09 19.49
C ARG A 89 -3.17 0.56 18.18
N VAL A 90 -1.98 -0.04 18.19
CA VAL A 90 -1.38 -0.66 17.01
C VAL A 90 -2.21 -1.86 16.54
N LEU A 91 -2.63 -2.73 17.47
CA LEU A 91 -3.47 -3.89 17.16
C LEU A 91 -4.86 -3.49 16.63
N ASP A 92 -5.50 -2.47 17.20
CA ASP A 92 -6.77 -1.92 16.70
C ASP A 92 -6.64 -1.45 15.24
N VAL A 93 -5.55 -0.76 14.90
CA VAL A 93 -5.28 -0.30 13.53
C VAL A 93 -5.03 -1.48 12.58
N ILE A 94 -4.30 -2.52 13.03
CA ILE A 94 -4.10 -3.74 12.23
C ILE A 94 -5.45 -4.43 11.96
N GLN A 95 -6.30 -4.58 12.97
CA GLN A 95 -7.62 -5.20 12.83
C GLN A 95 -8.55 -4.38 11.93
N ARG A 96 -8.56 -3.05 12.10
CA ARG A 96 -9.45 -2.13 11.39
C ARG A 96 -9.10 -2.00 9.91
N PHE A 97 -7.81 -1.95 9.58
CA PHE A 97 -7.34 -1.67 8.22
C PHE A 97 -6.68 -2.86 7.52
N GLY A 98 -6.46 -3.98 8.21
CA GLY A 98 -5.81 -5.17 7.64
C GLY A 98 -4.38 -4.91 7.16
N CYS A 99 -3.67 -3.96 7.78
CA CYS A 99 -2.37 -3.51 7.31
C CYS A 99 -1.19 -4.12 8.10
N PRO A 100 0.03 -4.16 7.54
CA PRO A 100 1.20 -4.62 8.27
C PRO A 100 1.50 -3.75 9.49
N ARG A 101 2.10 -4.34 10.52
CA ARG A 101 2.40 -3.66 11.80
C ARG A 101 3.14 -2.34 11.64
N PHE A 102 4.12 -2.27 10.74
CA PHE A 102 4.85 -1.03 10.46
C PHE A 102 3.95 0.10 9.95
N THR A 103 3.02 -0.21 9.05
CA THR A 103 2.01 0.73 8.54
C THR A 103 1.08 1.17 9.66
N ALA A 104 0.65 0.23 10.51
CA ALA A 104 -0.17 0.52 11.67
C ALA A 104 0.55 1.45 12.67
N THR A 105 1.83 1.20 12.95
CA THR A 105 2.66 2.07 13.79
C THR A 105 2.74 3.50 13.24
N LEU A 106 2.97 3.66 11.93
CA LEU A 106 2.96 4.98 11.30
C LEU A 106 1.60 5.67 11.46
N ALA A 107 0.52 4.96 11.20
CA ALA A 107 -0.83 5.49 11.34
C ALA A 107 -1.15 5.90 12.80
N VAL A 108 -0.73 5.12 13.80
CA VAL A 108 -0.88 5.48 15.22
C VAL A 108 -0.14 6.76 15.56
N HIS A 109 1.11 6.90 15.10
CA HIS A 109 1.88 8.13 15.35
C HIS A 109 1.28 9.33 14.61
N GLY A 110 0.88 9.17 13.36
CA GLY A 110 0.25 10.26 12.61
C GLY A 110 -1.10 10.67 13.18
N ARG A 111 -1.91 9.72 13.66
CA ARG A 111 -3.13 10.02 14.42
C ARG A 111 -2.82 10.79 15.71
N ALA A 112 -1.75 10.44 16.42
CA ALA A 112 -1.30 11.15 17.62
C ALA A 112 -0.78 12.57 17.31
N VAL A 113 -0.16 12.79 16.15
CA VAL A 113 0.18 14.14 15.67
C VAL A 113 -1.08 14.93 15.32
N MET A 114 -2.04 14.32 14.62
CA MET A 114 -3.29 14.96 14.24
C MET A 114 -4.17 15.33 15.46
N SER A 115 -4.11 14.55 16.54
CA SER A 115 -4.79 14.83 17.81
C SER A 115 -4.03 15.80 18.71
N GLY A 116 -2.79 16.18 18.36
CA GLY A 116 -1.94 17.04 19.17
C GLY A 116 -1.32 16.36 20.40
N GLU A 117 -1.36 15.03 20.49
CA GLU A 117 -0.70 14.27 21.56
C GLU A 117 0.83 14.35 21.46
N ILE A 118 1.37 14.42 20.24
CA ILE A 118 2.82 14.53 19.97
C ILE A 118 3.10 15.51 18.82
N SER A 119 4.29 16.11 18.81
CA SER A 119 4.76 16.98 17.71
C SER A 119 5.20 16.16 16.48
N ARG A 120 5.14 16.78 15.29
CA ARG A 120 5.59 16.20 14.01
C ARG A 120 7.11 16.28 13.83
#